data_AF-A0AAD9A996-F1
#
_entry.id   AF-A0AAD9A996-F1
#
_cell.length_a   1.000
_cell.length_b   1.000
_cell.length_c   1.000
_cell.angle_alpha   90.00
_cell.angle_beta   90.00
_cell.angle_gamma   90.00
#
_symmetry.space_group_name_H-M   'P 1'
#
loop_
_entity.id
_entity.type
_entity.pdbx_description
1 polymer ?
#
loop_
_entity_poly.entity_id
_entity_poly.type
_entity_poly.pdbx_seq_one_letter_code
_entity_poly.pdbx_strand_id
1 'polypeptide(L)'
;MVLCEKKLNNMKGKIFGFEDPVARNTMRDLRDGALTGDISDQDEFFRGIARAISVFVYLNHPDVLPTVQGNRQNLFNAARLLAMLIIEFANLEYLVREFDDAWYEEAARRTRAWAEEMLDSIQNALAPLVLSGRAPPNMAAIYAAIAALRGRLGDIKAPPRK
;
A
#
# COMPACT_ATOMS: atom_id res chain seq x y z
N MET A 1 3.95 -1.16 18.98
CA MET A 1 4.86 -0.03 18.68
C MET A 1 5.02 0.11 17.16
N VAL A 2 3.95 0.51 16.46
CA VAL A 2 3.92 0.59 14.97
C VAL A 2 3.88 2.06 14.49
N LEU A 3 3.50 2.99 15.37
CA LEU A 3 3.48 4.44 15.15
C LEU A 3 4.88 5.07 15.01
N CYS A 4 5.96 4.38 15.41
CA CYS A 4 7.31 4.94 15.48
C CYS A 4 8.26 4.46 14.36
N GLU A 5 7.83 3.58 13.46
CA GLU A 5 8.70 3.17 12.34
C GLU A 5 8.65 4.22 11.22
N LYS A 6 9.71 5.02 11.12
CA LYS A 6 9.86 6.10 10.12
C LYS A 6 9.52 5.65 8.69
N LYS A 7 9.94 4.43 8.30
CA LYS A 7 9.68 3.89 6.96
C LYS A 7 8.18 3.66 6.71
N LEU A 8 7.45 3.11 7.67
CA LEU A 8 6.02 2.85 7.54
C LEU A 8 5.22 4.16 7.50
N ASN A 9 5.59 5.16 8.31
CA ASN A 9 4.95 6.47 8.28
C ASN A 9 5.20 7.21 6.96
N ASN A 10 6.42 7.16 6.42
CA ASN A 10 6.72 7.73 5.11
C ASN A 10 5.90 7.05 4.01
N MET A 11 5.82 5.72 4.04
CA MET A 11 5.03 4.95 3.06
C MET A 11 3.54 5.25 3.15
N LYS A 12 3.00 5.37 4.37
CA LYS A 12 1.62 5.84 4.59
C LYS A 12 1.41 7.22 3.96
N GLY A 13 2.32 8.16 4.19
CA GLY A 13 2.26 9.49 3.57
C GLY A 13 2.21 9.44 2.05
N LYS A 14 3.05 8.60 1.42
CA LYS A 14 3.05 8.40 -0.03
C LYS A 14 1.75 7.80 -0.56
N ILE A 15 1.29 6.70 0.03
CA ILE A 15 0.05 6.01 -0.37
C ILE A 15 -1.14 6.98 -0.37
N PHE A 16 -1.28 7.74 0.71
CA PHE A 16 -2.40 8.66 0.91
C PHE A 16 -2.19 10.03 0.22
N GLY A 17 -0.96 10.33 -0.19
CA GLY A 17 -0.61 11.39 -1.14
C GLY A 17 -0.71 10.96 -2.61
N PHE A 18 -1.19 9.74 -2.87
CA PHE A 18 -1.31 9.16 -4.21
C PHE A 18 0.00 9.05 -5.00
N GLU A 19 1.11 8.83 -4.29
CA GLU A 19 2.41 8.45 -4.83
C GLU A 19 2.62 6.93 -4.75
N ASP A 20 3.60 6.41 -5.49
CA ASP A 20 4.00 5.01 -5.36
C ASP A 20 4.61 4.73 -3.96
N PRO A 21 4.24 3.62 -3.27
CA PRO A 21 4.78 3.29 -1.94
C PRO A 21 6.31 3.26 -1.89
N VAL A 22 6.92 2.73 -2.95
CA VAL A 22 8.35 2.81 -3.26
C VAL A 22 8.48 3.26 -4.71
N ALA A 23 9.42 4.17 -4.99
CA ALA A 23 9.62 4.69 -6.33
C ALA A 23 9.92 3.56 -7.32
N ARG A 24 9.30 3.61 -8.51
CA ARG A 24 9.45 2.57 -9.55
C ARG A 24 10.88 2.32 -9.97
N ASN A 25 11.70 3.37 -10.08
CA ASN A 25 13.13 3.21 -10.40
C ASN A 25 13.85 2.42 -9.30
N THR A 26 13.61 2.73 -8.03
CA THR A 26 14.16 1.98 -6.91
C THR A 26 13.71 0.52 -6.93
N MET A 27 12.43 0.24 -7.21
CA MET A 27 11.94 -1.13 -7.34
C MET A 27 12.59 -1.88 -8.51
N ARG A 28 12.82 -1.20 -9.64
CA ARG A 28 13.51 -1.76 -10.79
C ARG A 28 14.96 -2.11 -10.46
N ASP A 29 15.68 -1.21 -9.80
CA ASP A 29 17.08 -1.42 -9.45
C ASP A 29 17.22 -2.60 -8.47
N LEU A 30 16.34 -2.68 -7.46
CA LEU A 30 16.27 -3.81 -6.52
C LEU A 30 15.89 -5.13 -7.23
N ARG A 31 14.96 -5.10 -8.18
CA ARG A 31 14.61 -6.27 -9.01
C ARG A 31 15.84 -6.75 -9.78
N ASP A 32 16.54 -5.85 -10.44
CA ASP A 32 17.68 -6.19 -11.29
C ASP A 32 18.81 -6.78 -10.44
N GLY A 33 19.08 -6.22 -9.25
CA GLY A 33 19.99 -6.83 -8.26
C GLY A 33 19.54 -8.22 -7.82
N ALA A 34 18.26 -8.39 -7.45
CA ALA A 34 17.71 -9.68 -7.06
C ALA A 34 17.87 -10.75 -8.15
N LEU A 35 17.71 -10.38 -9.43
CA LEU A 35 17.87 -11.25 -10.59
C LEU A 35 19.33 -11.60 -10.91
N THR A 36 20.29 -10.95 -10.29
CA THR A 36 21.72 -11.37 -10.32
C THR A 36 22.10 -12.27 -9.15
N GLY A 37 21.16 -12.55 -8.24
CA GLY A 37 21.37 -13.36 -7.04
C GLY A 37 21.65 -12.57 -5.77
N ASP A 38 21.52 -11.23 -5.79
CA ASP A 38 21.67 -10.41 -4.58
C ASP A 38 20.48 -10.61 -3.62
N ILE A 39 20.76 -11.19 -2.46
CA ILE A 39 19.76 -11.50 -1.44
C ILE A 39 19.28 -10.22 -0.73
N SER A 40 20.15 -9.23 -0.55
CA SER A 40 19.79 -7.96 0.10
C SER A 40 18.77 -7.19 -0.75
N ASP A 41 19.01 -7.12 -2.05
CA ASP A 41 18.12 -6.44 -2.99
C ASP A 41 16.80 -7.19 -3.16
N GLN A 42 16.85 -8.52 -3.23
CA GLN A 42 15.66 -9.37 -3.19
C GLN A 42 14.80 -9.06 -1.95
N ASP A 43 15.42 -9.07 -0.77
CA ASP A 43 14.70 -8.87 0.47
C ASP A 43 14.11 -7.46 0.56
N GLU A 44 14.85 -6.43 0.14
CA GLU A 44 14.32 -5.06 0.18
C GLU A 44 13.21 -4.83 -0.84
N PHE A 45 13.28 -5.46 -2.02
CA PHE A 45 12.19 -5.47 -3.01
C PHE A 45 10.89 -6.00 -2.39
N PHE A 46 10.94 -7.20 -1.83
CA PHE A 46 9.76 -7.84 -1.25
C PHE A 46 9.32 -7.17 0.06
N ARG A 47 10.24 -6.65 0.88
CA ARG A 47 9.91 -5.83 2.06
C ARG A 47 9.18 -4.55 1.67
N GLY A 48 9.51 -3.93 0.54
CA GLY A 48 8.78 -2.78 0.01
C GLY A 48 7.30 -3.08 -0.21
N ILE A 49 7.00 -4.19 -0.88
CA ILE A 49 5.64 -4.66 -1.15
C ILE A 49 4.93 -5.06 0.16
N ALA A 50 5.60 -5.82 1.02
CA ALA A 50 5.04 -6.27 2.29
C ALA A 50 4.69 -5.10 3.22
N ARG A 51 5.52 -4.03 3.25
CA ARG A 51 5.23 -2.81 4.01
C ARG A 51 3.99 -2.08 3.45
N ALA A 52 3.83 -2.03 2.13
CA ALA A 52 2.66 -1.40 1.51
C ALA A 52 1.37 -2.12 1.92
N ILE A 53 1.37 -3.46 1.92
CA ILE A 53 0.26 -4.27 2.45
C ILE A 53 0.04 -3.97 3.95
N SER A 54 1.12 -3.91 4.72
CA SER A 54 1.07 -3.72 6.17
C SER A 54 0.46 -2.38 6.59
N VAL A 55 0.54 -1.33 5.76
CA VAL A 55 -0.17 -0.05 6.02
C VAL A 55 -1.68 -0.28 6.14
N PHE A 56 -2.28 -1.04 5.22
CA PHE A 56 -3.72 -1.31 5.23
C PHE A 56 -4.12 -2.31 6.32
N VAL A 57 -3.30 -3.33 6.57
CA VAL A 57 -3.49 -4.25 7.70
C VAL A 57 -3.49 -3.48 9.02
N TYR A 58 -2.56 -2.54 9.19
CA TYR A 58 -2.47 -1.69 10.37
C TYR A 58 -3.71 -0.82 10.55
N LEU A 59 -4.18 -0.14 9.49
CA LEU A 59 -5.36 0.72 9.56
C LEU A 59 -6.64 -0.06 9.91
N ASN A 60 -6.72 -1.32 9.48
CA ASN A 60 -7.83 -2.21 9.74
C ASN A 60 -7.67 -3.05 11.03
N HIS A 61 -6.56 -2.90 11.75
CA HIS A 61 -6.30 -3.68 12.95
C HIS A 61 -7.35 -3.36 14.03
N PRO A 62 -7.89 -4.34 14.77
CA PRO A 62 -8.94 -4.11 15.78
C PRO A 62 -8.61 -3.03 16.81
N ASP A 63 -7.34 -2.90 17.19
CA ASP A 63 -6.88 -1.88 18.15
C ASP A 63 -6.72 -0.48 17.54
N VAL A 64 -6.55 -0.38 16.22
CA VAL A 64 -6.25 0.87 15.52
C VAL A 64 -7.51 1.45 14.86
N LEU A 65 -8.36 0.57 14.33
CA LEU A 65 -9.58 0.93 13.60
C LEU A 65 -10.52 1.86 14.41
N PRO A 66 -10.73 1.68 15.73
CA PRO A 66 -11.53 2.62 16.51
C PRO A 66 -10.97 4.05 16.50
N THR A 67 -9.65 4.20 16.53
CA THR A 67 -8.98 5.51 16.46
C THR A 67 -9.15 6.14 15.08
N VAL A 68 -8.98 5.34 14.01
CA VAL A 68 -9.20 5.80 12.64
C VAL A 68 -10.65 6.27 12.45
N GLN A 69 -11.61 5.48 12.91
CA GLN A 69 -13.04 5.83 12.85
C GLN A 69 -13.38 7.06 13.68
N GLY A 70 -12.79 7.21 14.88
CA GLY A 70 -12.95 8.40 15.71
C GLY A 70 -12.47 9.66 15.00
N ASN A 71 -11.30 9.60 14.34
CA ASN A 71 -10.77 10.73 13.57
C ASN A 71 -11.65 11.10 12.38
N ARG A 72 -12.14 10.09 11.62
CA ARG A 72 -13.09 10.30 10.51
C ARG A 72 -14.38 10.97 11.01
N GLN A 73 -14.94 10.48 12.12
CA GLN A 73 -16.15 11.04 12.70
C GLN A 73 -15.96 12.49 13.18
N ASN A 74 -14.81 12.80 13.77
CA ASN A 74 -14.48 14.16 14.18
C ASN A 74 -14.44 15.13 13.00
N LEU A 75 -13.91 14.68 11.86
CA LEU A 75 -13.92 15.48 10.63
C LEU A 75 -15.34 15.73 10.11
N PHE A 76 -16.20 14.70 10.11
CA PHE A 76 -17.60 14.84 9.69
C PHE A 76 -18.37 15.79 10.62
N ASN A 77 -18.15 15.68 11.94
CA ASN A 77 -18.76 16.58 12.91
C ASN A 77 -18.33 18.03 12.68
N ALA A 78 -17.06 18.28 12.39
CA ALA A 78 -16.56 19.62 12.07
C ALA A 78 -17.18 20.16 10.77
N ALA A 79 -17.27 19.34 9.72
CA ALA A 79 -17.93 19.69 8.46
C ALA A 79 -19.41 20.05 8.66
N ARG A 80 -20.11 19.31 9.52
CA ARG A 80 -21.50 19.59 9.90
C ARG A 80 -21.64 20.92 10.64
N LEU A 81 -20.76 21.21 11.60
CA LEU A 81 -20.78 22.48 12.33
C LEU A 81 -20.59 23.66 11.38
N LEU A 82 -19.67 23.55 10.42
CA LEU A 82 -19.47 24.56 9.39
C LEU A 82 -20.70 24.73 8.50
N ALA A 83 -21.34 23.63 8.08
CA ALA A 83 -22.56 23.64 7.28
C ALA A 83 -23.74 24.35 7.99
N MET A 84 -23.80 24.30 9.32
CA MET A 84 -24.82 24.98 10.11
C MET A 84 -24.57 26.49 10.26
N LEU A 85 -23.32 26.92 10.20
CA LEU A 85 -22.93 28.33 10.42
C LEU A 85 -22.80 29.13 9.12
N ILE A 86 -22.53 28.46 7.99
CA ILE A 86 -22.25 29.07 6.69
C ILE A 86 -23.18 28.42 5.66
N ILE A 87 -24.12 29.20 5.11
CA ILE A 87 -25.18 28.68 4.23
C ILE A 87 -24.63 28.06 2.94
N GLU A 88 -23.53 28.60 2.43
CA GLU A 88 -22.82 28.09 1.27
C GLU A 88 -22.23 26.69 1.51
N PHE A 89 -22.07 26.28 2.77
CA PHE A 89 -21.55 24.97 3.17
C PHE A 89 -22.64 23.97 3.54
N ALA A 90 -23.91 24.22 3.23
CA ALA A 90 -25.02 23.33 3.58
C ALA A 90 -24.78 21.84 3.27
N ASN A 91 -24.05 21.53 2.19
CA ASN A 91 -23.75 20.16 1.75
C ASN A 91 -22.35 19.64 2.18
N LEU A 92 -21.59 20.40 2.97
CA LEU A 92 -20.19 20.10 3.24
C LEU A 92 -19.99 18.76 3.95
N GLU A 93 -20.81 18.42 4.95
CA GLU A 93 -20.71 17.10 5.62
C GLU A 93 -20.84 15.95 4.62
N TYR A 94 -21.81 16.03 3.72
CA TYR A 94 -22.05 15.02 2.70
C TYR A 94 -20.84 14.90 1.76
N LEU A 95 -20.32 16.03 1.28
CA LEU A 95 -19.15 16.05 0.39
C LEU A 95 -17.90 15.46 1.06
N VAL A 96 -17.65 15.80 2.34
CA VAL A 96 -16.50 15.26 3.08
C VAL A 96 -16.65 13.75 3.30
N ARG A 97 -17.86 13.27 3.56
CA ARG A 97 -18.17 11.84 3.69
C ARG A 97 -17.88 11.07 2.40
N GLU A 98 -18.35 11.58 1.27
CA GLU A 98 -18.12 10.98 -0.05
C GLU A 98 -16.62 11.00 -0.40
N PHE A 99 -15.96 12.13 -0.18
CA PHE A 99 -14.53 12.28 -0.41
C PHE A 99 -13.70 11.31 0.43
N ASP A 100 -13.98 11.18 1.72
CA ASP A 100 -13.24 10.32 2.64
C ASP A 100 -13.33 8.84 2.25
N ASP A 101 -14.53 8.36 1.89
CA ASP A 101 -14.72 6.98 1.40
C ASP A 101 -13.96 6.77 0.08
N ALA A 102 -14.12 7.68 -0.89
CA ALA A 102 -13.43 7.60 -2.18
C ALA A 102 -11.90 7.66 -2.04
N TRP A 103 -11.40 8.45 -1.09
CA TRP A 103 -9.97 8.63 -0.86
C TRP A 103 -9.29 7.35 -0.35
N TYR A 104 -9.89 6.68 0.64
CA TYR A 104 -9.36 5.39 1.14
C TYR A 104 -9.48 4.27 0.09
N GLU A 105 -10.59 4.19 -0.64
CA GLU A 105 -10.79 3.19 -1.68
C GLU A 105 -9.80 3.37 -2.83
N GLU A 106 -9.60 4.61 -3.28
CA GLU A 106 -8.65 4.92 -4.34
C GLU A 106 -7.21 4.63 -3.91
N ALA A 107 -6.84 4.97 -2.67
CA ALA A 107 -5.53 4.65 -2.12
C ALA A 107 -5.29 3.12 -2.08
N ALA A 108 -6.29 2.34 -1.66
CA ALA A 108 -6.23 0.88 -1.64
C ALA A 108 -6.12 0.31 -3.07
N ARG A 109 -6.96 0.77 -3.99
CA ARG A 109 -6.98 0.34 -5.39
C ARG A 109 -5.63 0.58 -6.07
N ARG A 110 -5.09 1.80 -5.95
CA ARG A 110 -3.79 2.18 -6.53
C ARG A 110 -2.64 1.37 -5.93
N THR A 111 -2.63 1.20 -4.61
CA THR A 111 -1.58 0.43 -3.93
C THR A 111 -1.61 -1.05 -4.33
N ARG A 112 -2.80 -1.63 -4.49
CA ARG A 112 -2.96 -3.01 -4.97
C ARG A 112 -2.45 -3.17 -6.40
N ALA A 113 -2.84 -2.27 -7.30
CA ALA A 113 -2.39 -2.27 -8.69
C ALA A 113 -0.86 -2.12 -8.78
N TRP A 114 -0.27 -1.21 -8.00
CA TRP A 114 1.19 -1.06 -7.93
C TRP A 114 1.87 -2.33 -7.42
N ALA A 115 1.36 -2.95 -6.35
CA ALA A 115 1.96 -4.15 -5.78
C ALA A 115 1.89 -5.34 -6.76
N GLU A 116 0.76 -5.51 -7.45
CA GLU A 116 0.59 -6.50 -8.50
C GLU A 116 1.59 -6.27 -9.64
N GLU A 117 1.71 -5.03 -10.12
CA GLU A 117 2.67 -4.67 -11.17
C GLU A 117 4.13 -4.99 -10.77
N MET A 118 4.52 -4.73 -9.52
CA MET A 118 5.88 -5.05 -9.06
C MET A 118 6.12 -6.57 -9.02
N LEU A 119 5.14 -7.35 -8.54
CA LEU A 119 5.23 -8.81 -8.51
C LEU A 119 5.30 -9.38 -9.94
N ASP A 120 4.51 -8.85 -10.86
CA ASP A 120 4.54 -9.21 -12.27
C ASP A 120 5.88 -8.84 -12.92
N SER A 121 6.42 -7.67 -12.59
CA SER A 121 7.68 -7.17 -13.13
C SER A 121 8.85 -8.12 -12.83
N ILE A 122 8.99 -8.58 -11.57
CA ILE A 122 10.05 -9.54 -11.23
C ILE A 122 9.77 -10.93 -11.81
N GLN A 123 8.52 -11.38 -11.83
CA GLN A 123 8.15 -12.69 -12.39
C GLN A 123 8.45 -12.76 -13.91
N ASN A 124 8.05 -11.73 -14.65
CA ASN A 124 8.23 -11.63 -16.10
C ASN A 124 9.70 -11.51 -16.48
N ALA A 125 10.51 -10.83 -15.66
CA ALA A 125 11.95 -10.71 -15.87
C ALA A 125 12.71 -12.01 -15.50
N LEU A 126 12.22 -12.77 -14.52
CA LEU A 126 12.81 -14.05 -14.13
C LEU A 126 12.57 -15.16 -15.16
N ALA A 127 11.36 -15.24 -15.73
CA ALA A 127 10.97 -16.29 -16.68
C ALA A 127 11.98 -16.56 -17.83
N PRO A 128 12.47 -15.56 -18.60
CA PRO A 128 13.45 -15.79 -19.67
C PRO A 128 14.82 -16.26 -19.15
N LEU A 129 15.22 -15.86 -17.94
CA LEU A 129 16.46 -16.33 -17.31
C LEU A 129 16.37 -17.83 -17.01
N VAL A 130 15.22 -18.29 -16.52
CA VAL A 130 14.97 -19.71 -16.27
C VAL A 130 15.01 -20.50 -17.57
N LEU A 131 14.30 -20.05 -18.61
CA LEU A 131 14.24 -20.74 -19.90
C LEU A 131 15.60 -20.83 -20.60
N SER A 132 16.48 -19.85 -20.38
CA SER A 132 17.83 -19.82 -20.96
C SER A 132 18.89 -20.54 -20.12
N GLY A 133 18.50 -21.21 -19.02
CA GLY A 133 19.43 -21.89 -18.11
C GLY A 133 20.33 -20.93 -17.32
N ARG A 134 19.96 -19.65 -17.23
CA ARG A 134 20.67 -18.57 -16.52
C ARG A 134 19.92 -18.13 -15.28
N ALA A 135 19.16 -19.05 -14.68
CA ALA A 135 18.44 -18.78 -13.47
C ALA A 135 19.37 -18.29 -12.35
N PRO A 136 19.00 -17.24 -11.60
CA PRO A 136 19.78 -16.83 -10.45
C PRO A 136 19.65 -17.88 -9.32
N PRO A 137 20.66 -17.98 -8.44
CA PRO A 137 20.71 -19.02 -7.40
C PRO A 137 19.55 -18.92 -6.38
N ASN A 138 18.95 -17.73 -6.24
CA ASN A 138 17.83 -17.43 -5.35
C ASN A 138 16.44 -17.60 -6.01
N MET A 139 16.34 -18.16 -7.22
CA MET A 139 15.08 -18.29 -7.96
C MET A 139 13.93 -18.89 -7.12
N ALA A 140 14.18 -19.96 -6.37
CA ALA A 140 13.17 -20.60 -5.53
C ALA A 140 12.61 -19.65 -4.46
N ALA A 141 13.47 -18.82 -3.86
CA ALA A 141 13.07 -17.82 -2.87
C ALA A 141 12.22 -16.71 -3.51
N ILE A 142 12.60 -16.26 -4.71
CA ILE A 142 11.82 -15.26 -5.47
C ILE A 142 10.40 -15.78 -5.75
N TYR A 143 10.25 -16.99 -6.28
CA TYR A 143 8.93 -17.56 -6.55
C TYR A 143 8.09 -17.74 -5.28
N ALA A 144 8.69 -18.21 -4.19
CA ALA A 144 8.01 -18.36 -2.91
C ALA A 144 7.51 -17.01 -2.37
N ALA A 145 8.35 -15.97 -2.44
CA ALA A 145 7.99 -14.62 -2.02
C ALA A 145 6.88 -14.02 -2.88
N ILE A 146 6.92 -14.21 -4.20
CA ILE A 146 5.84 -13.78 -5.12
C ILE A 146 4.52 -14.45 -4.73
N ALA A 147 4.50 -15.78 -4.58
CA ALA A 147 3.29 -16.50 -4.23
C ALA A 147 2.71 -16.04 -2.89
N ALA A 148 3.56 -15.87 -1.87
CA ALA A 148 3.16 -15.42 -0.54
C ALA A 148 2.55 -14.00 -0.57
N LEU A 149 3.16 -13.07 -1.32
CA LEU A 149 2.67 -11.69 -1.39
C LEU A 149 1.43 -11.56 -2.28
N ARG A 150 1.34 -12.29 -3.38
CA ARG A 150 0.13 -12.35 -4.21
C ARG A 150 -1.08 -12.80 -3.40
N GLY A 151 -0.92 -13.82 -2.56
CA GLY A 151 -1.98 -14.30 -1.67
C GLY A 151 -2.47 -13.26 -0.65
N ARG A 152 -1.70 -12.19 -0.43
CA ARG A 152 -2.00 -11.12 0.53
C ARG A 152 -2.46 -9.81 -0.12
N LEU A 153 -2.56 -9.72 -1.45
CA LEU A 153 -3.04 -8.51 -2.12
C LEU A 153 -4.47 -8.13 -1.71
N GLY A 154 -5.29 -9.11 -1.29
CA GLY A 154 -6.62 -8.88 -0.73
C GLY A 154 -6.63 -8.17 0.62
N ASP A 155 -5.51 -8.16 1.35
CA ASP A 155 -5.37 -7.44 2.63
C ASP A 155 -5.27 -5.92 2.42
N ILE A 156 -4.94 -5.47 1.21
CA ILE A 156 -4.96 -4.06 0.83
C ILE A 156 -6.43 -3.66 0.67
N LYS A 157 -7.06 -3.12 1.72
CA LYS A 157 -8.47 -2.73 1.71
C LYS A 157 -8.70 -1.45 2.50
N ALA A 158 -9.64 -0.63 2.04
CA ALA A 158 -10.06 0.56 2.76
C ALA A 158 -10.61 0.21 4.15
N PRO A 159 -10.41 1.08 5.16
CA PRO A 159 -11.04 0.91 6.46
C PRO A 159 -12.58 0.95 6.34
N PRO A 160 -13.30 0.00 6.94
CA PRO A 160 -14.76 -0.03 6.84
C PRO A 160 -15.36 1.19 7.51
N ARG A 161 -16.48 1.65 6.94
CA ARG A 161 -17.32 2.67 7.57
C ARG A 161 -17.99 2.11 8.81
N LYS A 162 -18.17 2.96 9.82
CA LYS A 162 -19.00 2.68 10.98
C LYS A 162 -20.45 3.03 10.70
#